data_AF-A0A9D2C9M5-F1
#
_entry.id   AF-A0A9D2C9M5-F1
#
_cell.length_a   1.000
_cell.length_b   1.000
_cell.length_c   1.000
_cell.angle_alpha   90.00
_cell.angle_beta   90.00
_cell.angle_gamma   90.00
#
_symmetry.space_group_name_H-M   'P 1'
#
loop_
_entity.id
_entity.type
_entity.pdbx_description
1 polymer ?
#
loop_
_entity_poly.entity_id
_entity_poly.type
_entity_poly.pdbx_seq_one_letter_code
_entity_poly.pdbx_strand_id
1 'polypeptide(L)'
;MGLDFAAMGSSLFNVLLLGLAFGAGLPLIFSLGIKALSLNAVVADGGHHVPSREGKVLATVCFTIVGLIAFAGLLLITEKSIIHYLGFDPIPFDDVKK
;
A
#
# COMPACT_ATOMS: atom_id res chain seq x y z
N MET A 1 -25.41 21.21 27.82
CA MET A 1 -24.60 20.53 26.78
C MET A 1 -25.52 19.57 26.04
N GLY A 2 -26.09 19.99 24.92
CA GLY A 2 -26.86 19.11 24.05
C GLY A 2 -25.89 18.31 23.19
N LEU A 3 -26.11 17.00 23.07
CA LEU A 3 -25.31 16.16 22.17
C LEU A 3 -25.68 16.52 20.73
N ASP A 4 -24.75 17.19 20.04
CA ASP A 4 -24.87 17.45 18.60
C ASP A 4 -24.47 16.19 17.83
N PHE A 5 -25.42 15.27 17.69
CA PHE A 5 -25.23 14.01 16.99
C PHE A 5 -24.89 14.22 15.50
N ALA A 6 -25.30 15.33 14.90
CA ALA A 6 -24.97 15.65 13.51
C ALA A 6 -23.48 16.00 13.37
N ALA A 7 -22.95 16.82 14.29
CA ALA A 7 -21.52 17.13 14.33
C ALA A 7 -20.65 15.91 14.70
N MET A 8 -21.16 15.01 15.55
CA MET A 8 -20.47 13.74 15.83
C MET A 8 -20.43 12.82 14.61
N GLY A 9 -21.56 12.73 13.89
CA GLY A 9 -21.66 11.93 12.67
C GLY A 9 -20.67 12.38 11.58
N SER A 10 -20.55 13.69 11.36
CA SER A 10 -19.59 14.23 10.38
C SER A 10 -18.13 14.00 10.79
N SER A 11 -17.81 14.13 12.08
CA SER A 11 -16.47 13.86 12.61
C SER A 11 -16.09 12.39 12.47
N LEU A 12 -17.01 11.48 12.79
CA LEU A 12 -16.79 10.04 12.65
C LEU A 12 -16.60 9.63 11.19
N PHE A 13 -17.41 10.20 10.29
CA PHE A 13 -17.29 9.93 8.85
C PHE A 13 -15.93 10.37 8.29
N ASN A 14 -15.42 11.52 8.72
CA ASN A 14 -14.09 11.99 8.32
C ASN A 14 -12.98 11.05 8.82
N VAL A 15 -13.03 10.63 10.08
CA VAL A 15 -12.03 9.68 10.62
C VAL A 15 -12.13 8.32 9.93
N LEU A 16 -13.34 7.85 9.63
CA LEU A 16 -13.55 6.62 8.87
C LEU A 16 -12.93 6.73 7.47
N LEU A 17 -13.17 7.83 6.75
CA LEU A 17 -12.61 8.06 5.43
C LEU A 17 -11.08 8.14 5.45
N LEU A 18 -10.52 8.95 6.37
CA LEU A 18 -9.07 9.05 6.51
C LEU A 18 -8.48 7.70 6.94
N GLY A 19 -9.04 7.03 7.93
CA GLY A 19 -8.60 5.72 8.40
C GLY A 19 -8.65 4.65 7.31
N LEU A 20 -9.69 4.66 6.47
CA LEU A 20 -9.80 3.78 5.32
C LEU A 20 -8.77 4.12 4.24
N ALA A 21 -8.54 5.41 3.96
CA ALA A 21 -7.55 5.83 2.97
C ALA A 21 -6.12 5.51 3.42
N PHE A 22 -5.74 5.85 4.66
CA PHE A 22 -4.40 5.61 5.20
C PHE A 22 -4.16 4.14 5.58
N GLY A 23 -5.18 3.41 6.01
CA GLY A 23 -5.07 2.01 6.38
C GLY A 23 -5.23 1.05 5.19
N ALA A 24 -6.33 1.20 4.43
CA ALA A 24 -6.69 0.28 3.35
C ALA A 24 -6.27 0.76 1.94
N GLY A 25 -5.69 1.95 1.80
CA GLY A 25 -5.21 2.45 0.50
C GLY A 25 -4.17 1.53 -0.13
N LEU A 26 -3.23 1.01 0.65
CA LEU A 26 -2.21 0.08 0.14
C LEU A 26 -2.82 -1.29 -0.27
N PRO A 27 -3.66 -1.94 0.56
CA PRO A 27 -4.45 -3.12 0.15
C PRO A 27 -5.29 -2.92 -1.13
N LEU A 28 -5.83 -1.71 -1.34
CA LEU A 28 -6.62 -1.39 -2.53
C LEU A 28 -5.76 -1.45 -3.80
N ILE A 29 -4.57 -0.84 -3.79
CA ILE A 29 -3.64 -0.86 -4.93
C ILE A 29 -3.18 -2.29 -5.23
N PHE A 30 -2.90 -3.08 -4.19
CA PHE A 30 -2.56 -4.50 -4.35
C PHE A 30 -3.69 -5.29 -5.01
N SER A 31 -4.93 -5.08 -4.55
CA SER A 31 -6.12 -5.73 -5.12
C SER A 31 -6.35 -5.34 -6.58
N LEU A 32 -6.08 -4.09 -6.95
CA LEU A 32 -6.10 -3.64 -8.35
C LEU A 32 -5.05 -4.36 -9.20
N GLY A 33 -3.85 -4.61 -8.67
CA GLY A 33 -2.82 -5.40 -9.34
C GLY A 33 -3.26 -6.85 -9.59
N ILE A 34 -3.89 -7.48 -8.60
CA ILE A 34 -4.47 -8.83 -8.75
C ILE A 34 -5.58 -8.82 -9.80
N LYS A 35 -6.48 -7.83 -9.78
CA LYS A 35 -7.54 -7.68 -10.79
C LYS A 35 -6.97 -7.46 -12.19
N ALA A 36 -5.88 -6.71 -12.33
CA ALA A 36 -5.22 -6.45 -13.60
C ALA A 36 -4.66 -7.74 -14.22
N LEU A 37 -4.23 -8.70 -13.40
CA LEU A 37 -3.77 -10.00 -13.88
C LEU A 37 -4.90 -10.83 -14.53
N SER A 38 -6.15 -10.60 -14.14
CA SER A 38 -7.32 -11.24 -14.76
C SER A 38 -7.83 -10.50 -16.00
N LEU A 39 -7.31 -9.31 -16.31
CA LEU A 39 -7.76 -8.51 -17.44
C LEU A 39 -7.30 -9.14 -18.77
N ASN A 40 -8.27 -9.43 -19.65
CA ASN A 40 -8.03 -10.04 -20.95
C ASN A 40 -7.24 -11.37 -20.87
N ALA A 41 -7.37 -12.10 -19.77
CA ALA A 41 -6.74 -13.40 -19.62
C ALA A 41 -7.34 -14.37 -20.64
N VAL A 42 -6.50 -14.98 -21.47
CA VAL A 42 -6.91 -15.97 -22.48
C VAL A 42 -6.75 -17.35 -21.87
N VAL A 43 -7.72 -18.23 -22.10
CA VAL A 43 -7.60 -19.64 -21.75
C VAL A 43 -6.63 -20.28 -22.74
N ALA A 44 -5.44 -20.65 -22.28
CA ALA A 44 -4.50 -21.44 -23.06
C ALA A 44 -5.04 -22.86 -23.27
N ASP A 45 -4.67 -23.49 -24.39
CA ASP A 45 -4.94 -24.91 -24.63
C ASP A 45 -4.41 -25.74 -23.44
N GLY A 46 -5.34 -26.31 -22.67
CA GLY A 46 -5.05 -26.95 -21.38
C GLY A 46 -5.75 -26.31 -20.16
N GLY A 47 -6.52 -25.23 -20.34
CA GLY A 47 -7.39 -24.66 -19.31
C GLY A 47 -6.74 -23.61 -18.39
N HIS A 48 -5.46 -23.28 -18.63
CA HIS A 48 -4.76 -22.26 -17.84
C HIS A 48 -5.11 -20.85 -18.32
N HIS A 49 -5.53 -19.98 -17.40
CA HIS A 49 -5.72 -18.56 -17.71
C HIS A 49 -4.36 -17.88 -17.76
N VAL A 50 -3.98 -17.38 -18.94
CA VAL A 50 -2.73 -16.65 -19.15
C VAL A 50 -3.03 -15.15 -19.12
N PRO A 51 -2.44 -14.39 -18.18
CA PRO A 51 -2.61 -12.94 -18.13
C PRO A 51 -2.13 -12.28 -19.43
N SER A 52 -2.91 -11.34 -19.95
CA SER A 52 -2.54 -10.53 -21.10
C SER A 52 -1.26 -9.73 -20.83
N ARG A 53 -0.51 -9.36 -21.88
CA ARG A 53 0.72 -8.54 -21.73
C ARG A 53 0.42 -7.22 -21.01
N GLU A 54 -0.71 -6.60 -21.33
CA GLU A 54 -1.18 -5.36 -20.71
C GLU A 54 -1.52 -5.57 -19.23
N GLY A 55 -2.25 -6.65 -18.91
CA GLY A 55 -2.59 -7.03 -17.54
C GLY A 55 -1.35 -7.31 -16.69
N LYS A 56 -0.33 -7.96 -17.25
CA LYS A 56 0.97 -8.17 -16.58
C LYS A 56 1.65 -6.85 -16.28
N VAL A 57 1.76 -5.95 -17.25
CA VAL A 57 2.43 -4.65 -17.06
C VAL A 57 1.73 -3.85 -15.95
N LEU A 58 0.41 -3.75 -16.00
CA LEU A 58 -0.36 -3.02 -14.99
C LEU A 58 -0.22 -3.67 -13.60
N ALA A 59 -0.30 -4.99 -13.50
CA ALA A 59 -0.09 -5.71 -12.25
C ALA A 59 1.32 -5.49 -11.69
N THR A 60 2.36 -5.56 -12.53
CA THR A 60 3.74 -5.29 -12.13
C THR A 60 3.88 -3.88 -11.57
N VAL A 61 3.34 -2.86 -12.24
CA VAL A 61 3.38 -1.48 -11.75
C VAL A 61 2.71 -1.35 -10.38
N CYS A 62 1.52 -1.92 -10.19
CA CYS A 62 0.82 -1.90 -8.92
C CYS A 62 1.63 -2.58 -7.80
N PHE A 63 2.19 -3.76 -8.05
CA PHE A 63 2.97 -4.48 -7.05
C PHE A 63 4.30 -3.81 -6.73
N THR A 64 4.98 -3.23 -7.73
CA THR A 64 6.21 -2.48 -7.50
C THR A 64 5.94 -1.26 -6.62
N ILE A 65 4.87 -0.49 -6.90
CA ILE A 65 4.49 0.66 -6.07
C ILE A 65 4.21 0.21 -4.63
N VAL A 66 3.39 -0.83 -4.46
CA VAL A 66 3.04 -1.35 -3.13
C VAL A 66 4.28 -1.83 -2.39
N GLY A 67 5.15 -2.59 -3.06
CA GLY A 67 6.40 -3.09 -2.49
C GLY A 67 7.34 -1.97 -2.05
N LEU A 68 7.50 -0.92 -2.87
CA LEU A 68 8.31 0.24 -2.51
C LEU A 68 7.77 0.99 -1.30
N ILE A 69 6.45 1.22 -1.23
CA ILE A 69 5.81 1.88 -0.08
C ILE A 69 5.96 1.04 1.19
N ALA A 70 5.70 -0.27 1.10
CA ALA A 70 5.83 -1.19 2.23
C ALA A 70 7.27 -1.26 2.73
N PHE A 71 8.25 -1.32 1.82
CA PHE A 71 9.66 -1.37 2.16
C PHE A 71 10.13 -0.06 2.79
N ALA A 72 9.76 1.09 2.23
CA ALA A 72 10.05 2.40 2.82
C ALA A 72 9.43 2.53 4.22
N GLY A 73 8.16 2.14 4.39
CA GLY A 73 7.50 2.12 5.69
C GLY A 73 8.22 1.21 6.70
N LEU A 74 8.66 0.03 6.27
CA LEU A 74 9.44 -0.87 7.12
C LEU A 74 10.77 -0.25 7.55
N LEU A 75 11.52 0.34 6.62
CA LEU A 75 12.79 1.00 6.94
C LEU A 75 12.60 2.15 7.93
N LEU A 76 11.56 2.97 7.75
CA LEU A 76 11.23 4.06 8.68
C LEU A 76 10.87 3.54 10.08
N ILE A 77 10.10 2.46 10.18
CA ILE A 77 9.71 1.89 11.48
C ILE A 77 10.90 1.23 12.17
N THR A 78 11.77 0.57 11.38
CA THR A 78 12.86 -0.26 11.91
C THR A 78 14.20 0.47 12.01
N GLU A 79 14.29 1.72 11.57
CA GLU A 79 15.49 2.57 11.57
C GLU A 79 16.31 2.43 12.86
N LYS A 80 15.70 2.74 14.01
CA LYS A 80 16.39 2.71 15.31
C LYS A 80 16.88 1.31 15.67
N SER A 81 16.12 0.28 15.31
CA SER A 81 16.50 -1.12 15.55
C SER A 81 17.67 -1.53 14.65
N ILE A 82 17.66 -1.14 13.37
CA ILE A 82 18.73 -1.44 12.42
C ILE A 82 20.02 -0.75 12.86
N ILE A 83 19.97 0.54 13.23
CA ILE A 83 21.14 1.27 13.73
C ILE A 83 21.70 0.59 14.99
N HIS A 84 20.82 0.16 15.92
CA HIS A 84 21.24 -0.44 17.18
C HIS A 84 21.87 -1.84 17.02
N TYR A 85 21.30 -2.70 16.18
CA TYR A 85 21.75 -4.09 16.05
C TYR A 85 22.74 -4.33 14.89
N LEU A 86 22.63 -3.56 13.81
CA LEU A 86 23.40 -3.75 12.58
C LEU A 86 24.45 -2.65 12.37
N GLY A 87 24.37 -1.53 13.11
CA GLY A 87 25.30 -0.39 12.95
C GLY A 87 25.24 0.28 11.57
N PHE A 88 24.22 -0.05 10.78
CA PHE A 88 24.01 0.48 9.43
C PHE A 88 22.89 1.52 9.48
N ASP A 89 23.07 2.64 8.76
CA ASP A 89 22.02 3.64 8.60
C ASP A 89 21.28 3.42 7.27
N PRO A 90 20.03 2.93 7.31
CA PRO A 90 19.24 2.71 6.11
C PRO A 90 18.65 3.98 5.50
N ILE A 91 18.68 5.14 6.19
CA ILE A 91 17.95 6.35 5.78
C ILE A 91 18.91 7.55 5.73
N PRO A 92 19.37 7.96 4.53
CA PRO A 92 20.38 9.01 4.38
C PRO A 92 19.88 10.44 4.69
N PHE A 93 18.63 10.60 5.14
CA PHE A 93 17.99 11.90 5.37
C PHE A 93 17.74 12.22 6.85
N ASP A 94 17.87 11.26 7.78
CA ASP A 94 17.63 11.51 9.21
C ASP A 94 18.82 12.20 9.90
N ASP A 95 20.02 12.15 9.30
CA ASP A 95 21.23 12.81 9.81
C ASP A 95 21.16 14.36 9.82
N VAL A 96 20.16 14.97 9.18
CA VAL A 96 19.97 16.44 9.17
C VAL A 96 19.47 16.97 10.53
N LYS A 97 19.00 16.09 11.43
CA LYS A 97 18.41 16.48 12.73
C LYS A 97 19.32 16.25 13.95
N LYS A 98 20.56 15.80 13.77
CA LYS A 98 21.57 15.72 14.84
C LYS A 98 22.36 17.02 14.94
#